data_AF-A0A6B3GIR0-F1
#
_entry.id   AF-A0A6B3GIR0-F1
#
_cell.length_a   1.000
_cell.length_b   1.000
_cell.length_c   1.000
_cell.angle_alpha   90.00
_cell.angle_beta   90.00
_cell.angle_gamma   90.00
#
_symmetry.space_group_name_H-M   'P 1'
#
loop_
_entity.id
_entity.type
_entity.pdbx_description
1 polymer ?
#
loop_
_entity_poly.entity_id
_entity_poly.type
_entity_poly.pdbx_seq_one_letter_code
_entity_poly.pdbx_strand_id
1 'polypeptide(L)'
;LDPHDPAGSADALLRHRVVVAGSAQEIAGALDAYRRSGVDEVLLNPTGVLLGEGAHAAVEDLEEILAACRSFLPGDRQEAASVEPGERPGQLVG
;
A
#
# COMPACT_ATOMS: atom_id res chain seq x y z
N LEU A 1 24.28 -8.43 7.44
CA LEU A 1 24.52 -7.94 6.06
C LEU A 1 26.02 -7.88 5.86
N ASP A 2 26.53 -8.52 4.81
CA ASP A 2 27.96 -8.54 4.47
C ASP A 2 28.21 -7.59 3.29
N PRO A 3 29.01 -6.51 3.46
CA PRO A 3 29.31 -5.58 2.38
C PRO A 3 30.20 -6.18 1.27
N HIS A 4 30.86 -7.31 1.52
CA HIS A 4 31.69 -8.01 0.55
C HIS A 4 30.91 -9.10 -0.22
N ASP A 5 29.69 -9.43 0.22
CA ASP A 5 28.76 -10.31 -0.48
C ASP A 5 27.34 -9.68 -0.52
N PRO A 6 27.13 -8.68 -1.39
CA PRO A 6 25.84 -8.02 -1.54
C PRO A 6 24.77 -8.97 -2.10
N ALA A 7 25.15 -9.93 -2.94
CA ALA A 7 24.23 -10.89 -3.55
C ALA A 7 23.69 -11.88 -2.50
N GLY A 8 24.57 -12.51 -1.71
CA GLY A 8 24.17 -13.40 -0.63
C GLY A 8 23.39 -12.66 0.47
N SER A 9 23.72 -11.40 0.73
CA SER A 9 22.95 -10.56 1.66
C SER A 9 21.53 -10.28 1.15
N ALA A 10 21.36 -9.93 -0.13
CA ALA A 10 20.03 -9.69 -0.72
C ALA A 10 19.16 -10.96 -0.70
N ASP A 11 19.75 -12.09 -1.08
CA ASP A 11 19.09 -13.40 -1.06
C ASP A 11 18.66 -13.81 0.36
N ALA A 12 19.49 -13.56 1.38
CA ALA A 12 19.10 -13.78 2.77
C ALA A 12 17.92 -12.90 3.21
N LEU A 13 17.90 -11.62 2.82
CA LEU A 13 16.79 -10.72 3.14
C LEU A 13 15.47 -11.18 2.49
N LEU A 14 15.52 -11.61 1.23
CA LEU A 14 14.35 -12.14 0.52
C LEU A 14 13.84 -13.44 1.16
N ARG A 15 14.73 -14.39 1.47
CA ARG A 15 14.36 -15.65 2.13
C ARG A 15 13.68 -15.43 3.48
N HIS A 16 14.16 -14.46 4.25
CA HIS A 16 13.58 -14.13 5.55
C HIS A 16 12.42 -13.12 5.47
N ARG A 17 11.99 -12.74 4.25
CA ARG A 17 10.94 -11.74 4.00
C ARG A 17 11.17 -10.41 4.73
N VAL A 18 12.43 -10.04 4.92
CA VAL A 18 12.82 -8.72 5.45
C VAL A 18 12.54 -7.63 4.42
N VAL A 19 12.58 -8.00 3.14
CA VAL A 19 12.11 -7.19 2.02
C VAL A 19 11.19 -8.03 1.14
N VAL A 20 10.25 -7.37 0.47
CA VAL A 20 9.41 -7.96 -0.57
C VAL A 20 9.74 -7.23 -1.88
N ALA A 21 10.01 -7.99 -2.94
CA ALA A 21 10.33 -7.47 -4.26
C ALA A 21 9.79 -8.43 -5.32
N GLY A 22 9.52 -7.92 -6.52
CA GLY A 22 8.90 -8.66 -7.61
C GLY A 22 7.85 -7.81 -8.32
N SER A 23 6.99 -8.45 -9.10
CA SER A 23 5.82 -7.81 -9.71
C SER A 23 4.82 -7.31 -8.67
N ALA A 24 3.94 -6.40 -9.08
CA ALA A 24 2.85 -5.89 -8.25
C ALA A 24 1.98 -7.01 -7.63
N GLN A 25 1.73 -8.10 -8.38
CA GLN A 25 0.94 -9.24 -7.89
C GLN A 25 1.69 -10.08 -6.86
N GLU A 26 3.00 -10.29 -7.04
CA GLU A 26 3.83 -10.99 -6.05
C GLU A 26 3.90 -10.18 -4.75
N ILE A 27 4.08 -8.87 -4.85
CA ILE A 27 4.08 -7.96 -3.71
C ILE A 27 2.71 -8.01 -3.02
N ALA A 28 1.60 -7.85 -3.75
CA ALA A 28 0.25 -7.89 -3.19
C ALA A 28 -0.05 -9.22 -2.47
N GLY A 29 0.40 -10.36 -3.02
CA GLY A 29 0.25 -11.66 -2.37
C GLY A 29 1.01 -11.76 -1.04
N ALA A 30 2.22 -11.18 -0.96
CA ALA A 30 2.96 -11.09 0.30
C ALA A 30 2.26 -10.18 1.31
N LEU A 31 1.70 -9.05 0.87
CA LEU A 31 0.95 -8.13 1.72
C LEU A 31 -0.33 -8.76 2.29
N ASP A 32 -1.09 -9.51 1.48
CA ASP A 32 -2.25 -10.25 2.00
C ASP A 32 -1.82 -11.32 3.02
N ALA A 33 -0.67 -11.97 2.82
CA ALA A 33 -0.14 -12.93 3.79
C ALA A 33 0.19 -12.26 5.14
N TYR A 34 0.75 -11.04 5.14
CA TYR A 34 0.96 -10.26 6.36
C TYR A 34 -0.36 -9.88 7.03
N ARG A 35 -1.31 -9.34 6.27
CA ARG A 35 -2.65 -9.01 6.75
C ARG A 35 -3.35 -10.21 7.40
N ARG A 36 -3.32 -11.37 6.74
CA ARG A 36 -3.90 -12.62 7.26
C ARG A 36 -3.18 -13.16 8.50
N SER A 37 -1.95 -12.71 8.74
CA SER A 37 -1.19 -13.03 9.95
C SER A 37 -1.46 -12.04 11.09
N GLY A 38 -2.34 -11.05 10.88
CA GLY A 38 -2.70 -10.05 11.89
C GLY A 38 -1.83 -8.79 11.90
N VAL A 39 -1.06 -8.53 10.83
CA VAL A 39 -0.35 -7.25 10.68
C VAL A 39 -1.38 -6.15 10.35
N ASP A 40 -1.42 -5.13 11.21
CA ASP A 40 -2.36 -4.00 11.07
C ASP A 40 -1.88 -2.94 10.07
N GLU A 41 -0.56 -2.76 9.94
CA GLU A 41 0.04 -1.74 9.08
C GLU A 41 1.32 -2.27 8.40
N VAL A 42 1.47 -1.93 7.12
CA VAL A 42 2.69 -2.21 6.35
C VAL A 42 3.19 -0.92 5.72
N LEU A 43 4.43 -0.56 6.00
CA LEU A 43 5.10 0.56 5.33
C LEU A 43 5.78 0.07 4.05
N LEU A 44 5.26 0.49 2.90
CA LEU A 44 5.86 0.23 1.60
C LEU A 44 6.87 1.33 1.25
N ASN A 45 8.09 0.93 0.90
CA ASN A 45 9.15 1.85 0.57
C ASN A 45 9.56 1.72 -0.91
N PRO A 46 9.19 2.67 -1.80
CA PRO A 46 9.53 2.62 -3.22
C PRO A 46 10.93 3.17 -3.52
N THR A 47 11.79 3.38 -2.51
CA THR A 47 13.14 3.97 -2.69
C THR A 47 13.99 3.21 -3.71
N GLY A 48 13.82 1.88 -3.80
CA GLY A 48 14.54 1.07 -4.80
C GLY A 48 14.26 1.53 -6.24
N VAL A 49 12.98 1.66 -6.60
CA VAL A 49 12.54 2.15 -7.92
C VAL A 49 12.86 3.64 -8.08
N LEU A 50 12.65 4.43 -7.03
CA LEU A 50 12.97 5.87 -7.05
C LEU A 50 14.43 6.14 -7.41
N LEU A 51 15.37 5.42 -6.79
CA LEU A 51 16.79 5.62 -7.01
C LEU A 51 17.29 4.99 -8.33
N GLY A 52 16.63 3.92 -8.82
CA GLY A 52 17.02 3.23 -10.05
C GLY A 52 16.40 3.82 -11.32
N GLU A 53 15.13 4.20 -11.25
CA GLU A 53 14.27 4.51 -12.41
C GLU A 53 13.65 5.91 -12.33
N GLY A 54 13.67 6.53 -11.15
CA GLY A 54 13.22 7.90 -10.92
C GLY A 54 11.82 7.99 -10.34
N ALA A 55 11.40 9.23 -10.05
CA ALA A 55 10.20 9.49 -9.26
C ALA A 55 8.90 9.07 -9.96
N HIS A 56 8.81 9.21 -11.28
CA HIS A 56 7.59 8.85 -12.01
C HIS A 56 7.35 7.34 -11.99
N ALA A 57 8.38 6.56 -12.31
CA ALA A 57 8.34 5.10 -12.24
C ALA A 57 8.01 4.61 -10.82
N ALA A 58 8.56 5.25 -9.79
CA ALA A 58 8.28 4.89 -8.40
C ALA A 58 6.82 5.14 -7.99
N VAL A 59 6.17 6.17 -8.54
CA VAL A 59 4.74 6.43 -8.31
C VAL A 59 3.89 5.45 -9.08
N GLU A 60 4.21 5.20 -10.36
CA GLU A 60 3.51 4.22 -11.21
C GLU A 60 3.55 2.81 -10.61
N ASP A 61 4.73 2.36 -10.17
CA ASP A 61 4.91 1.07 -9.48
C ASP A 61 4.05 0.97 -8.21
N LEU A 62 4.01 2.05 -7.41
CA LEU A 62 3.15 2.09 -6.22
C LEU A 62 1.66 2.03 -6.58
N GLU A 63 1.23 2.73 -7.62
CA GLU A 63 -0.16 2.67 -8.11
C GLU A 63 -0.54 1.27 -8.58
N GLU A 64 0.36 0.55 -9.27
CA GLU A 64 0.16 -0.83 -9.69
C GLU A 64 0.05 -1.80 -8.50
N ILE A 65 0.94 -1.67 -7.51
CA ILE A 65 0.89 -2.46 -6.28
C ILE A 65 -0.44 -2.23 -5.55
N LEU A 66 -0.85 -0.96 -5.38
CA LEU A 66 -2.12 -0.60 -4.74
C LEU A 66 -3.32 -1.15 -5.52
N ALA A 67 -3.25 -1.12 -6.85
CA ALA A 67 -4.29 -1.69 -7.71
C ALA A 67 -4.43 -3.20 -7.51
N ALA A 68 -3.32 -3.94 -7.41
CA ALA A 68 -3.30 -5.37 -7.15
C ALA A 68 -3.85 -5.72 -5.74
N CYS A 69 -3.67 -4.82 -4.76
CA CYS A 69 -4.18 -5.01 -3.40
C CYS A 69 -5.70 -4.83 -3.25
N ARG A 70 -6.39 -4.19 -4.21
CA ARG A 70 -7.84 -3.92 -4.14
C ARG A 70 -8.71 -5.17 -3.91
N SER A 71 -8.21 -6.35 -4.25
CA SER A 71 -8.94 -7.62 -4.07
C SER A 71 -9.11 -8.03 -2.60
N PHE A 72 -8.26 -7.54 -1.69
CA PHE A 72 -8.27 -7.89 -0.26
C PHE A 72 -8.21 -6.69 0.68
N LEU A 73 -7.94 -5.49 0.18
CA LEU A 73 -8.18 -4.28 0.93
C LEU A 73 -9.69 -4.02 0.98
N PRO A 74 -10.22 -3.53 2.12
CA PRO A 74 -11.60 -3.07 2.15
C PRO A 74 -11.77 -2.01 1.06
N GLY A 75 -12.73 -2.21 0.16
CA GLY A 75 -13.08 -1.17 -0.81
C GLY A 75 -13.47 0.11 -0.07
N ASP A 76 -13.26 1.26 -0.70
CA ASP A 76 -13.62 2.56 -0.14
C ASP A 76 -15.02 2.47 0.46
N ARG A 77 -15.11 2.59 1.79
CA ARG A 77 -16.38 2.85 2.45
C ARG A 77 -16.83 4.17 1.86
N GLN A 78 -17.73 4.11 0.89
CA GLN A 78 -18.27 5.28 0.20
C GLN A 78 -18.53 6.37 1.23
N GLU A 79 -17.99 7.56 0.97
CA GLU A 79 -18.40 8.88 1.48
C GLU A 79 -19.90 9.19 1.25
N ALA A 80 -20.75 8.18 1.07
CA ALA A 80 -22.20 8.27 0.96
C ALA A 80 -22.89 7.98 2.30
N ALA A 81 -22.25 8.32 3.43
CA ALA A 81 -23.01 8.75 4.58
C ALA A 81 -23.63 10.09 4.18
N SER A 82 -24.88 9.99 3.69
CA SER A 82 -25.83 11.06 3.46
C SER A 82 -25.36 12.41 3.98
N VAL A 83 -25.11 13.35 3.07
CA VAL A 83 -25.34 14.76 3.41
C VAL A 83 -26.84 14.86 3.69
N GLU A 84 -27.21 14.62 4.95
CA GLU A 84 -28.52 14.98 5.47
C GLU A 84 -28.71 16.48 5.19
N PRO A 85 -29.73 16.91 4.44
CA PRO A 85 -30.00 18.33 4.29
C PRO A 85 -30.35 18.86 5.68
N GLY A 86 -29.43 19.65 6.25
CA GLY A 86 -29.53 20.18 7.60
C GLY A 86 -30.85 20.88 7.88
N GLU A 87 -31.42 20.59 9.04
CA GLU A 87 -32.61 21.24 9.56
C GLU A 87 -32.28 22.68 10.05
N ARG A 88 -32.69 23.66 9.23
CA ARG A 88 -33.20 25.05 9.44
C ARG A 88 -32.76 25.90 10.66
N PRO A 89 -32.61 27.22 10.43
CA PRO A 89 -33.23 28.20 11.34
C PRO A 89 -33.90 29.37 10.62
N GLY A 90 -35.15 29.71 10.98
CA GLY A 90 -35.75 31.01 10.62
C GLY A 90 -37.22 31.03 10.20
N GLN A 91 -38.12 30.32 10.89
CA GLN A 91 -39.55 30.63 10.82
C GLN A 91 -39.86 31.76 11.82
N LEU A 92 -39.75 33.01 11.35
CA LEU A 92 -40.32 34.16 12.05
C LEU A 92 -41.83 34.16 11.80
N VAL A 93 -42.59 33.92 12.87
CA VAL A 93 -44.03 34.15 12.91
C VAL A 93 -44.24 35.66 13.09
N GLY A 94 -44.92 36.28 12.13
CA GLY A 94 -45.40 37.66 12.15
C GLY A 94 -46.46 37.83 11.09
#